data_AF-A0A2T0UAJ8-F1
#
_entry.id   AF-A0A2T0UAJ8-F1
#
_cell.length_a   1.000
_cell.length_b   1.000
_cell.length_c   1.000
_cell.angle_alpha   90.00
_cell.angle_beta   90.00
_cell.angle_gamma   90.00
#
_symmetry.space_group_name_H-M   'P 1'
#
loop_
_entity.id
_entity.type
_entity.pdbx_description
1 polymer ?
#
loop_
_entity_poly.entity_id
_entity_poly.type
_entity_poly.pdbx_seq_one_letter_code
_entity_poly.pdbx_strand_id
1 'polypeptide(L)'
;MRKRIAALLAALAVSLLAGLGTAVPAAAVEYEFNTAKDIDWYSATRDCYSNTNLSACVQPVGDDIWVLDKKDDGYPIQITWWDGNGSRAGYCYDNLGPSKAWTYCNKDWTEGHEILWYAEWYDDGQWWSGPTQLTVV
;
A
#
# COMPACT_ATOMS: atom_id res chain seq x y z
N MET A 1 43.82 -26.77 54.64
CA MET A 1 42.89 -25.61 54.68
C MET A 1 42.46 -25.18 53.26
N ARG A 2 41.77 -26.03 52.48
CA ARG A 2 41.35 -25.69 51.09
C ARG A 2 39.99 -26.29 50.67
N LYS A 3 39.13 -26.65 51.64
CA LYS A 3 37.87 -27.38 51.37
C LYS A 3 36.59 -26.60 51.75
N ARG A 4 36.58 -25.26 51.64
CA ARG A 4 35.41 -24.43 52.03
C ARG A 4 34.96 -23.38 51.00
N ILE A 5 35.44 -23.42 49.75
CA ILE A 5 35.08 -22.39 48.74
C ILE A 5 34.15 -22.93 47.63
N ALA A 6 33.84 -24.23 47.61
CA ALA A 6 33.06 -24.83 46.51
C ALA A 6 31.53 -24.63 46.61
N ALA A 7 31.00 -24.07 47.69
CA ALA A 7 29.55 -24.10 47.96
C ALA A 7 28.76 -22.84 47.54
N LEU A 8 29.41 -21.78 47.05
CA LEU A 8 28.74 -20.49 46.79
C LEU A 8 28.45 -20.20 45.31
N LEU A 9 28.87 -21.06 44.36
CA LEU A 9 28.65 -20.84 42.92
C LEU A 9 27.48 -21.63 42.33
N ALA A 10 26.84 -22.51 43.09
CA ALA A 10 25.75 -23.36 42.58
C ALA A 10 24.35 -22.70 42.63
N ALA A 11 24.20 -21.52 43.24
CA ALA A 11 22.90 -20.89 43.47
C ALA A 11 22.51 -19.83 42.41
N LEU A 12 23.33 -19.59 41.39
CA LEU A 12 23.14 -18.50 40.42
C LEU A 12 22.86 -18.99 38.99
N ALA A 13 22.32 -20.20 38.81
CA ALA A 13 22.17 -20.82 37.48
C ALA A 13 20.72 -21.16 37.08
N VAL A 14 19.70 -20.85 37.89
CA VAL A 14 18.33 -21.39 37.67
C VAL A 14 17.32 -20.34 37.16
N SER A 15 17.65 -19.05 37.06
CA SER A 15 16.63 -18.01 36.82
C SER A 15 16.54 -17.46 35.39
N LEU A 16 17.27 -17.99 34.40
CA LEU A 16 17.41 -17.34 33.08
C LEU A 16 16.67 -18.03 31.90
N LEU A 17 15.64 -18.84 32.16
CA LEU A 17 14.92 -19.58 31.10
C LEU A 17 13.40 -19.32 30.99
N ALA A 18 12.88 -18.22 31.55
CA ALA A 18 11.43 -17.93 31.55
C ALA A 18 10.99 -16.83 30.55
N GLY A 19 11.84 -16.45 29.59
CA GLY A 19 11.60 -15.29 28.72
C GLY A 19 11.52 -15.57 27.22
N LEU A 20 11.44 -16.83 26.78
CA LEU A 20 11.21 -17.15 25.37
C LEU A 20 9.72 -16.96 25.05
N GLY A 21 9.29 -15.70 24.98
CA GLY A 21 8.03 -15.35 24.32
C GLY A 21 8.12 -15.86 22.90
N THR A 22 7.19 -16.74 22.51
CA THR A 22 7.04 -17.13 21.11
C THR A 22 6.70 -15.86 20.34
N ALA A 23 7.63 -15.40 19.50
CA ALA A 23 7.33 -14.33 18.56
C ALA A 23 6.17 -14.81 17.70
N VAL A 24 4.98 -14.25 17.94
CA VAL A 24 3.84 -14.47 17.06
C VAL A 24 4.23 -13.79 15.76
N PRO A 25 4.24 -14.49 14.61
CA PRO A 25 4.53 -13.84 13.34
C PRO A 25 3.51 -12.72 13.15
N ALA A 26 3.99 -11.49 13.05
CA ALA A 26 3.17 -10.40 12.56
C ALA A 26 2.83 -10.76 11.11
N ALA A 27 1.55 -11.01 10.83
CA ALA A 27 1.08 -11.18 9.48
C ALA A 27 1.29 -9.83 8.76
N ALA A 28 2.36 -9.72 7.98
CA ALA A 28 2.56 -8.58 7.11
C ALA A 28 1.48 -8.64 6.03
N VAL A 29 0.73 -7.55 5.86
CA VAL A 29 -0.14 -7.40 4.69
C VAL A 29 0.78 -7.37 3.47
N GLU A 30 0.62 -8.35 2.58
CA GLU A 30 1.34 -8.37 1.31
C GLU A 30 0.67 -7.37 0.37
N TYR A 31 1.42 -6.35 -0.06
CA TYR A 31 0.89 -5.34 -0.96
C TYR A 31 0.95 -5.81 -2.41
N GLU A 32 -0.19 -5.75 -3.08
CA GLU A 32 -0.32 -6.03 -4.51
C GLU A 32 0.25 -4.88 -5.33
N PHE A 33 1.41 -5.10 -5.97
CA PHE A 33 2.01 -4.12 -6.87
C PHE A 33 1.59 -4.39 -8.32
N ASN A 34 0.84 -3.47 -8.94
CA ASN A 34 0.51 -3.53 -10.36
C ASN A 34 0.95 -2.26 -11.09
N THR A 35 1.59 -2.43 -12.24
CA THR A 35 1.90 -1.34 -13.16
C THR A 35 0.71 -1.04 -14.05
N ALA A 36 0.43 0.25 -14.23
CA ALA A 36 -0.65 0.73 -15.06
C ALA A 36 -0.43 0.36 -16.54
N LYS A 37 -1.53 0.12 -17.25
CA LYS A 37 -1.54 -0.21 -18.67
C LYS A 37 -2.14 0.94 -19.47
N ASP A 38 -1.59 1.14 -20.67
CA ASP A 38 -2.14 2.07 -21.67
C ASP A 38 -3.40 1.46 -22.30
N ILE A 39 -4.53 2.12 -22.13
CA ILE A 39 -5.80 1.75 -22.76
C ILE A 39 -6.60 3.01 -23.06
N ASP A 40 -7.40 2.95 -24.12
CA ASP A 40 -8.38 4.00 -24.38
C ASP A 40 -9.41 4.05 -23.25
N TRP A 41 -9.63 5.25 -22.72
CA TRP A 41 -10.65 5.52 -21.72
C TRP A 41 -12.03 5.05 -22.20
N TYR A 42 -12.66 4.09 -21.51
CA TYR A 42 -13.94 3.51 -21.93
C TYR A 42 -15.15 3.79 -21.02
N SER A 43 -14.98 4.59 -19.96
CA SER A 43 -16.04 5.21 -19.15
C SER A 43 -17.11 4.29 -18.51
N ALA A 44 -17.15 4.29 -17.17
CA ALA A 44 -18.39 4.28 -16.39
C ALA A 44 -18.24 5.20 -15.15
N THR A 45 -19.31 5.40 -14.37
CA THR A 45 -19.33 6.18 -13.12
C THR A 45 -18.10 5.93 -12.26
N ARG A 46 -17.55 6.98 -11.63
CA ARG A 46 -16.29 6.91 -10.89
C ARG A 46 -16.20 7.98 -9.82
N ASP A 47 -15.47 7.65 -8.77
CA ASP A 47 -15.04 8.60 -7.76
C ASP A 47 -13.64 9.05 -8.10
N CYS A 48 -13.43 10.37 -8.19
CA CYS A 48 -12.17 10.93 -8.64
C CYS A 48 -11.61 11.92 -7.65
N TYR A 49 -10.29 11.91 -7.56
CA TYR A 49 -9.46 12.94 -6.96
C TYR A 49 -8.55 13.53 -8.04
N SER A 50 -8.32 14.84 -7.98
CA SER A 50 -7.53 15.52 -8.99
C SER A 50 -6.86 16.75 -8.40
N ASN A 51 -5.59 16.96 -8.76
CA ASN A 51 -4.86 18.19 -8.51
C ASN A 51 -4.11 18.62 -9.78
N THR A 52 -3.10 19.48 -9.64
CA THR A 52 -2.28 19.97 -10.74
C THR A 52 -1.27 18.94 -11.27
N ASN A 53 -0.95 17.91 -10.49
CA ASN A 53 0.09 16.93 -10.80
C ASN A 53 -0.50 15.65 -11.40
N LEU A 54 -1.69 15.25 -10.96
CA LEU A 54 -2.36 14.05 -11.44
C LEU A 54 -3.89 14.15 -11.40
N SER A 55 -4.53 13.16 -12.02
CA SER A 55 -5.89 12.73 -11.70
C SER A 55 -5.90 11.23 -11.43
N ALA A 56 -6.74 10.84 -10.49
CA ALA A 56 -6.89 9.47 -10.00
C ALA A 56 -8.37 9.19 -9.85
N CYS A 57 -8.85 8.04 -10.34
CA CYS A 57 -10.23 7.64 -10.17
C CYS A 57 -10.34 6.15 -9.85
N VAL A 58 -11.32 5.80 -9.03
CA VAL A 58 -11.74 4.41 -8.83
C VAL A 58 -13.13 4.25 -9.44
N GLN A 59 -13.28 3.23 -10.27
CA GLN A 59 -14.54 2.88 -10.91
C GLN A 59 -15.23 1.79 -10.09
N PRO A 60 -16.40 2.05 -9.45
CA PRO A 60 -17.14 1.04 -8.71
C PRO A 60 -17.41 -0.23 -9.52
N VAL A 61 -17.92 -0.04 -10.74
CA VAL A 61 -18.26 -1.15 -11.62
C VAL A 61 -17.07 -1.49 -12.50
N GLY A 62 -16.43 -2.63 -12.29
CA GLY A 62 -15.31 -3.13 -13.11
C GLY A 62 -13.94 -3.08 -12.42
N ASP A 63 -13.87 -2.60 -11.18
CA ASP A 63 -12.68 -2.66 -10.31
C ASP A 63 -11.42 -2.03 -10.90
N ASP A 64 -11.63 -0.96 -11.65
CA ASP A 64 -10.56 -0.26 -12.35
C ASP A 64 -10.11 0.95 -11.54
N ILE A 65 -8.80 1.00 -11.31
CA ILE A 65 -8.10 2.18 -10.87
C ILE A 65 -7.56 2.88 -12.10
N TRP A 66 -7.96 4.12 -12.32
CA TRP A 66 -7.51 4.95 -13.42
C TRP A 66 -6.59 6.06 -12.92
N VAL A 67 -5.51 6.28 -13.66
CA VAL A 67 -4.49 7.27 -13.35
C VAL A 67 -4.19 8.11 -14.58
N LEU A 68 -3.99 9.41 -14.39
CA LEU A 68 -3.57 10.35 -15.42
C LEU A 68 -2.48 11.22 -14.83
N ASP A 69 -1.28 11.07 -15.37
CA ASP A 69 -0.17 11.97 -15.10
C ASP A 69 -0.35 13.27 -15.89
N LYS A 70 -0.26 14.41 -15.21
CA LYS A 70 -0.44 15.73 -15.82
C LYS A 70 0.86 16.50 -15.97
N LYS A 71 1.96 16.03 -15.38
CA LYS A 71 3.25 16.71 -15.40
C LYS A 71 4.25 15.93 -16.22
N ASP A 72 4.97 16.65 -17.10
CA ASP A 72 6.11 16.10 -17.83
C ASP A 72 7.39 16.36 -17.06
N ASP A 73 7.52 15.68 -15.92
CA ASP A 73 8.68 15.77 -15.03
C ASP A 73 9.49 14.46 -14.95
N GLY A 74 9.02 13.41 -15.64
CA GLY A 74 9.67 12.10 -15.71
C GLY A 74 9.53 11.28 -14.42
N TYR A 75 8.70 11.72 -13.47
CA TYR A 75 8.44 10.98 -12.24
C TYR A 75 7.18 10.11 -12.36
N PRO A 76 7.18 8.95 -11.71
CA PRO A 76 5.99 8.11 -11.64
C PRO A 76 4.97 8.70 -10.67
N ILE A 77 3.72 8.32 -10.86
CA ILE A 77 2.64 8.55 -9.90
C ILE A 77 2.02 7.22 -9.49
N GLN A 78 1.37 7.18 -8.33
CA GLN A 78 0.71 5.95 -7.89
C GLN A 78 -0.57 6.21 -7.12
N ILE A 79 -1.41 5.19 -7.04
CA ILE A 79 -2.56 5.14 -6.13
C ILE A 79 -2.33 4.00 -5.16
N THR A 80 -2.29 4.32 -3.88
CA THR A 80 -2.29 3.34 -2.79
C THR A 80 -3.73 3.07 -2.37
N TRP A 81 -4.07 1.81 -2.18
CA TRP A 81 -5.42 1.39 -1.79
C TRP A 81 -5.39 0.25 -0.78
N TRP A 82 -6.47 0.13 0.00
CA TRP A 82 -6.75 -1.02 0.84
C TRP A 82 -8.24 -1.30 0.89
N ASP A 83 -8.56 -2.60 0.94
CA ASP A 83 -9.91 -3.11 1.10
C ASP A 83 -10.30 -3.04 2.57
N GLY A 84 -11.26 -2.17 2.90
CA GLY A 84 -11.76 -1.96 4.26
C GLY A 84 -12.57 -3.15 4.81
N ASN A 85 -13.07 -4.03 3.93
CA ASN A 85 -13.83 -5.22 4.30
C ASN A 85 -13.02 -6.52 4.12
N GLY A 86 -11.83 -6.44 3.54
CA GLY A 86 -10.94 -7.56 3.26
C GLY A 86 -9.57 -7.41 3.91
N SER A 87 -8.60 -8.15 3.36
CA SER A 87 -7.19 -8.11 3.78
C SER A 87 -6.25 -7.67 2.66
N ARG A 88 -6.81 -7.25 1.51
CA ARG A 88 -6.04 -6.87 0.33
C ARG A 88 -5.66 -5.40 0.42
N ALA A 89 -4.43 -5.09 0.03
CA ALA A 89 -3.94 -3.74 -0.13
C ALA A 89 -2.95 -3.72 -1.28
N GLY A 90 -2.70 -2.57 -1.88
CA GLY A 90 -1.79 -2.50 -3.00
C GLY A 90 -1.59 -1.13 -3.59
N TYR A 91 -0.94 -1.15 -4.75
CA TYR A 91 -0.57 0.02 -5.52
C TYR A 91 -1.03 -0.15 -6.97
N CYS A 92 -1.50 0.93 -7.58
CA CYS A 92 -1.48 1.09 -9.04
C CYS A 92 -0.40 2.10 -9.38
N TYR A 93 0.67 1.66 -10.04
CA TYR A 93 1.85 2.46 -10.31
C TYR A 93 1.93 2.83 -11.80
N ASP A 94 1.91 4.12 -12.11
CA ASP A 94 2.02 4.63 -13.47
C ASP A 94 3.41 5.25 -13.70
N ASN A 95 4.10 4.72 -14.71
CA ASN A 95 5.38 5.21 -15.20
C ASN A 95 5.38 5.44 -16.72
N LEU A 96 4.20 5.56 -17.32
CA LEU A 96 4.03 5.80 -18.76
C LEU A 96 4.11 7.29 -19.12
N GLY A 97 3.96 8.16 -18.12
CA GLY A 97 4.09 9.61 -18.22
C GLY A 97 2.91 10.29 -18.92
N PRO A 98 2.91 11.63 -19.01
CA PRO A 98 1.76 12.44 -19.44
C PRO A 98 1.48 12.38 -20.95
N SER A 99 2.37 11.75 -21.73
CA SER A 99 2.14 11.49 -23.16
C SER A 99 1.01 10.49 -23.38
N LYS A 100 0.72 9.68 -22.36
CA LYS A 100 -0.48 8.85 -22.28
C LYS A 100 -1.58 9.65 -21.61
N ALA A 101 -2.79 9.46 -22.10
CA ALA A 101 -3.97 10.04 -21.46
C ALA A 101 -4.22 9.28 -20.16
N TRP A 102 -5.28 8.50 -20.09
CA TRP A 102 -5.54 7.69 -18.92
C TRP A 102 -4.86 6.32 -19.04
N THR A 103 -4.25 5.90 -17.95
CA THR A 103 -3.73 4.56 -17.74
C THR A 103 -4.55 3.87 -16.64
N TYR A 104 -4.49 2.54 -16.55
CA TYR A 104 -5.29 1.83 -15.55
C TYR A 104 -4.65 0.57 -14.97
N CYS A 105 -5.11 0.20 -13.77
CA CYS A 105 -4.92 -1.11 -13.17
C CYS A 105 -6.27 -1.73 -12.81
N ASN A 106 -6.50 -2.97 -13.21
CA ASN A 106 -7.65 -3.75 -12.75
C ASN A 106 -7.32 -4.49 -11.46
N LYS A 107 -8.24 -4.51 -10.49
CA LYS A 107 -8.04 -5.09 -9.16
C LYS A 107 -8.95 -6.26 -8.80
N ASP A 108 -10.01 -6.52 -9.57
CA ASP A 108 -10.96 -7.62 -9.32
C ASP A 108 -11.37 -7.67 -7.84
N TRP A 109 -11.96 -6.56 -7.37
CA TRP A 109 -12.35 -6.42 -5.98
C TRP A 109 -13.66 -7.17 -5.73
N THR A 110 -13.96 -7.40 -4.46
CA THR A 110 -15.23 -8.03 -4.10
C THR A 110 -16.32 -6.96 -4.08
N GLU A 111 -17.35 -7.16 -4.88
CA GLU A 111 -18.53 -6.28 -4.94
C GLU A 111 -19.15 -6.04 -3.55
N GLY A 112 -19.53 -4.79 -3.28
CA GLY A 112 -19.99 -4.27 -2.00
C GLY A 112 -18.88 -3.85 -1.03
N HIS A 113 -17.59 -3.94 -1.39
CA HIS A 113 -16.49 -3.58 -0.50
C HIS A 113 -16.17 -2.08 -0.51
N GLU A 114 -15.75 -1.56 0.64
CA GLU A 114 -15.23 -0.21 0.81
C GLU A 114 -13.74 -0.18 0.45
N ILE A 115 -13.41 0.43 -0.68
CA ILE A 115 -12.05 0.65 -1.10
C ILE A 115 -11.62 2.04 -0.65
N LEU A 116 -10.67 2.08 0.28
CA LEU A 116 -10.02 3.31 0.69
C LEU A 116 -8.78 3.51 -0.17
N TRP A 117 -8.57 4.72 -0.67
CA TRP A 117 -7.45 5.00 -1.57
C TRP A 117 -6.98 6.43 -1.50
N TYR A 118 -5.72 6.67 -1.85
CA TYR A 118 -5.19 8.02 -2.05
C TYR A 118 -4.16 8.02 -3.18
N ALA A 119 -4.03 9.17 -3.83
CA ALA A 119 -3.07 9.36 -4.91
C ALA A 119 -1.75 9.95 -4.38
N GLU A 120 -0.64 9.54 -4.96
CA GLU A 120 0.70 9.96 -4.60
C GLU A 120 1.46 10.43 -5.84
N TRP A 121 2.23 11.50 -5.67
CA TRP A 121 3.03 12.10 -6.73
C TRP A 121 4.34 12.63 -6.17
N TYR A 122 5.34 12.74 -7.02
CA TYR A 122 6.60 13.39 -6.69
C TYR A 122 6.55 14.86 -7.12
N ASP A 123 6.93 15.77 -6.24
CA ASP A 123 7.05 17.21 -6.56
C ASP A 123 8.05 17.86 -5.61
N ASP A 124 8.89 18.75 -6.14
CA ASP A 124 9.91 19.49 -5.37
C ASP A 124 10.80 18.59 -4.48
N GLY A 125 11.30 17.49 -5.06
CA GLY A 125 12.26 16.62 -4.38
C GLY A 125 11.66 15.64 -3.37
N GLN A 126 10.34 15.61 -3.18
CA GLN A 126 9.68 14.74 -2.22
C GLN A 126 8.37 14.13 -2.73
N TRP A 127 7.94 13.05 -2.08
CA TRP A 127 6.65 12.43 -2.30
C TRP A 127 5.56 13.14 -1.51
N TRP A 128 4.44 13.37 -2.18
CA TRP A 128 3.23 13.94 -1.61
C TRP A 128 2.08 12.96 -1.77
N SER A 129 1.12 13.04 -0.86
CA SER A 129 -0.08 12.21 -0.86
C SER A 129 -1.31 13.12 -0.82
N GLY A 130 -2.33 12.73 -1.58
CA GLY A 130 -3.66 13.34 -1.50
C GLY A 130 -4.42 12.89 -0.26
N PRO A 131 -5.59 13.48 0.01
CA PRO A 131 -6.47 12.99 1.05
C PRO A 131 -7.01 11.59 0.71
N THR A 132 -7.22 10.77 1.74
CA THR A 132 -7.90 9.48 1.60
C THR A 132 -9.32 9.67 1.08
N GLN A 133 -9.64 8.95 0.01
CA GLN A 133 -10.96 8.80 -0.57
C GLN A 133 -11.54 7.43 -0.16
N LEU A 134 -12.85 7.28 -0.30
CA LEU A 134 -13.56 6.03 -0.12
C LEU A 134 -14.48 5.82 -1.32
N THR A 135 -14.42 4.63 -1.91
CA THR A 135 -15.29 4.19 -3.00
C THR A 135 -15.87 2.84 -2.64
N VAL A 136 -17.18 2.68 -2.74
CA VAL A 136 -17.82 1.37 -2.66
C VAL A 136 -17.81 0.78 -4.06
N VAL A 137 -17.12 -0.34 -4.24
CA VAL A 137 -17.06 -1.10 -5.50
C VAL A 137 -18.16 -2.13 -5.50
#